data_AF-A0A3G6TCV4-F1
#
_entry.id   AF-A0A3G6TCV4-F1
#
_cell.length_a   1.000
_cell.length_b   1.000
_cell.length_c   1.000
_cell.angle_alpha   90.00
_cell.angle_beta   90.00
_cell.angle_gamma   90.00
#
_symmetry.space_group_name_H-M   'P 1'
#
loop_
_entity.id
_entity.type
_entity.pdbx_description
1 polymer ?
#
loop_
_entity_poly.entity_id
_entity_poly.type
_entity_poly.pdbx_seq_one_letter_code
_entity_poly.pdbx_strand_id
1 'polypeptide(L)'
;MNEIETKRISKFLSLILRHQPETIGLKLDENGWADVEELRERSAKKKVYFSLEELDEVVETNNKKRFAFNEDKTKIRASQGHSINIDLALEALQPPDFLYHGTAEANISSILEKGIEKRSRQHVHLSADRETATKVGMRHGKPIILTIRTGKMYEDGIAFYLSANGVWLTEFVDPKYISK
;
A
#
# COMPACT_ATOMS: atom_id res chain seq x y z
N MET A 1 22.58 5.84 7.17
CA MET A 1 22.69 4.36 7.26
C MET A 1 23.16 3.81 5.91
N ASN A 2 23.63 2.55 5.77
CA ASN A 2 23.91 2.02 4.41
C ASN A 2 22.61 1.53 3.73
N GLU A 3 22.59 1.46 2.40
CA GLU A 3 21.36 1.13 1.64
C GLU A 3 20.79 -0.26 1.98
N ILE A 4 21.65 -1.20 2.37
CA ILE A 4 21.25 -2.57 2.75
C ILE A 4 20.46 -2.54 4.07
N GLU A 5 20.94 -1.79 5.06
CA GLU A 5 20.30 -1.60 6.35
C GLU A 5 18.94 -0.89 6.22
N THR A 6 18.89 0.20 5.44
CA THR A 6 17.65 0.94 5.15
C THR A 6 16.60 0.02 4.52
N LYS A 7 16.98 -0.80 3.53
CA LYS A 7 16.07 -1.77 2.91
C LYS A 7 15.60 -2.84 3.88
N ARG A 8 16.48 -3.32 4.77
CA ARG A 8 16.15 -4.32 5.79
C ARG A 8 15.10 -3.80 6.76
N ILE A 9 15.31 -2.60 7.31
CA ILE A 9 14.36 -1.96 8.22
C ILE A 9 13.05 -1.67 7.49
N SER A 10 13.08 -1.11 6.28
CA SER A 10 11.86 -0.85 5.49
C SER A 10 11.05 -2.13 5.21
N LYS A 11 11.71 -3.26 4.94
CA LYS A 11 11.01 -4.55 4.74
C LYS A 11 10.40 -5.05 6.04
N PHE A 12 11.13 -4.93 7.14
CA PHE A 12 10.65 -5.31 8.47
C PHE A 12 9.45 -4.46 8.91
N LEU A 13 9.52 -3.13 8.79
CA LEU A 13 8.41 -2.22 9.06
C LEU A 13 7.19 -2.54 8.18
N SER A 14 7.40 -2.87 6.90
CA SER A 14 6.30 -3.28 6.02
C SER A 14 5.62 -4.58 6.50
N LEU A 15 6.36 -5.51 7.09
CA LEU A 15 5.78 -6.74 7.66
C LEU A 15 4.89 -6.42 8.86
N ILE A 16 5.43 -5.70 9.85
CA ILE A 16 4.75 -5.50 11.13
C ILE A 16 3.65 -4.44 11.07
N LEU A 17 3.79 -3.40 10.24
CA LEU A 17 2.78 -2.34 10.12
C LEU A 17 1.65 -2.69 9.14
N ARG A 18 1.77 -3.76 8.34
CA ARG A 18 0.75 -4.12 7.32
C ARG A 18 0.16 -5.51 7.46
N HIS A 19 0.90 -6.43 8.04
CA HIS A 19 0.60 -7.85 7.92
C HIS A 19 0.60 -8.57 9.25
N GLN A 20 1.64 -8.40 10.06
CA GLN A 20 1.87 -9.23 11.24
C GLN A 20 2.44 -8.43 12.44
N PRO A 21 1.70 -7.43 12.96
CA PRO A 21 2.14 -6.66 14.13
C PRO A 21 2.38 -7.56 15.37
N GLU A 22 1.63 -8.66 15.49
CA GLU A 22 1.75 -9.68 16.53
C GLU A 22 3.11 -10.38 16.55
N THR A 23 3.88 -10.36 15.44
CA THR A 23 5.23 -10.94 15.39
C THR A 23 6.14 -10.34 16.46
N ILE A 24 5.95 -9.05 16.78
CA ILE A 24 6.65 -8.37 17.88
C ILE A 24 5.68 -8.01 19.03
N GLY A 25 4.44 -8.47 18.94
CA GLY A 25 3.32 -8.12 19.81
C GLY A 25 2.87 -6.67 19.69
N LEU A 26 3.27 -5.94 18.65
CA LEU A 26 2.89 -4.54 18.45
C LEU A 26 1.37 -4.43 18.37
N LYS A 27 0.79 -3.39 18.95
CA LYS A 27 -0.61 -3.07 18.77
C LYS A 27 -0.71 -1.90 17.81
N LEU A 28 -1.57 -2.07 16.81
CA LEU A 28 -1.97 -0.97 15.93
C LEU A 28 -3.37 -0.53 16.37
N ASP A 29 -3.61 0.77 16.35
CA ASP A 29 -4.97 1.27 16.51
C ASP A 29 -5.83 0.99 15.26
N GLU A 30 -7.10 1.38 15.33
CA GLU A 30 -8.07 1.17 14.23
C GLU A 30 -7.61 1.81 12.91
N ASN A 31 -6.77 2.84 12.98
CA ASN A 31 -6.23 3.59 11.84
C ASN A 31 -4.80 3.16 11.43
N GLY A 32 -4.29 2.08 12.03
CA GLY A 32 -3.00 1.47 11.72
C GLY A 32 -1.81 2.15 12.39
N TRP A 33 -2.04 3.10 13.31
CA TRP A 33 -0.97 3.77 14.03
C TRP A 33 -0.39 2.90 15.15
N ALA A 34 0.93 2.92 15.25
CA ALA A 34 1.70 2.36 16.35
C ALA A 34 2.46 3.46 17.07
N ASP A 35 2.66 3.32 18.38
CA ASP A 35 3.60 4.15 19.14
C ASP A 35 5.05 3.84 18.72
N VAL A 36 5.85 4.88 18.48
CA VAL A 36 7.22 4.74 17.97
C VAL A 36 8.15 4.14 19.01
N GLU A 37 8.01 4.49 20.29
CA GLU A 37 8.85 3.93 21.35
C GLU A 37 8.49 2.46 21.61
N GLU A 38 7.20 2.13 21.65
CA GLU A 38 6.74 0.74 21.75
C GLU A 38 7.24 -0.11 20.57
N LEU A 39 7.18 0.43 19.34
CA LEU A 39 7.73 -0.20 18.15
C LEU A 39 9.22 -0.50 18.31
N ARG A 40 10.02 0.47 18.77
CA ARG A 40 11.47 0.32 18.96
C ARG A 40 11.78 -0.72 20.04
N GLU A 41 11.12 -0.64 21.19
CA GLU A 41 11.31 -1.57 22.31
C GLU A 41 10.99 -3.02 21.90
N ARG A 42 9.86 -3.23 21.22
CA ARG A 42 9.43 -4.56 20.77
C ARG A 42 10.29 -5.11 19.64
N SER A 43 10.77 -4.24 18.75
CA SER A 43 11.71 -4.62 17.68
C SER A 43 13.05 -5.08 18.25
N ALA A 44 13.56 -4.37 19.26
CA ALA A 44 14.80 -4.74 19.96
C ALA A 44 14.70 -6.13 20.61
N LYS A 45 13.54 -6.50 21.19
CA LYS A 45 13.28 -7.86 21.72
C LYS A 45 13.37 -8.96 20.65
N LYS A 46 13.21 -8.61 19.37
CA LYS A 46 13.41 -9.50 18.21
C LYS A 46 14.76 -9.31 17.52
N LYS A 47 15.71 -8.64 18.17
CA LYS A 47 17.06 -8.35 17.67
C LYS A 47 17.08 -7.48 16.40
N VAL A 48 16.04 -6.68 16.19
CA VAL A 48 15.99 -5.66 15.14
C VAL A 48 16.13 -4.30 15.83
N TYR A 49 17.27 -3.66 15.64
CA TYR A 49 17.59 -2.39 16.26
C TYR A 49 17.60 -1.27 15.22
N PHE A 50 17.07 -0.12 15.60
CA PHE A 50 17.17 1.12 14.86
C PHE A 50 17.00 2.32 15.81
N SER A 51 17.73 3.41 15.55
CA SER A 51 17.56 4.70 16.22
C SER A 51 16.34 5.46 15.69
N LEU A 52 16.00 6.58 16.34
CA LEU A 52 14.95 7.46 15.82
C LEU A 52 15.39 8.11 14.51
N GLU A 53 16.66 8.49 14.40
CA GLU A 53 17.26 9.07 13.20
C GLU A 53 17.27 8.06 12.04
N GLU A 54 17.57 6.79 12.31
CA GLU A 54 17.52 5.72 11.30
C GLU A 54 16.08 5.42 10.87
N LEU A 55 15.13 5.47 11.81
CA LEU A 55 13.71 5.33 11.48
C LEU A 55 13.23 6.50 10.62
N ASP A 56 13.62 7.73 10.97
CA ASP A 56 13.31 8.94 10.21
C ASP A 56 13.89 8.87 8.80
N GLU A 57 15.18 8.49 8.69
CA GLU A 57 15.83 8.24 7.40
C GLU A 57 15.05 7.22 6.57
N VAL A 58 14.57 6.11 7.17
CA VAL A 58 13.78 5.09 6.46
C VAL A 58 12.43 5.62 5.98
N VAL A 59 11.79 6.52 6.72
CA VAL A 59 10.51 7.13 6.35
C VAL A 59 10.72 8.17 5.23
N GLU A 60 11.70 9.06 5.38
CA GLU A 60 12.00 10.14 4.43
C GLU A 60 12.58 9.63 3.11
N THR A 61 13.59 8.76 3.17
CA THR A 61 14.26 8.21 1.97
C THR A 61 13.46 7.09 1.31
N ASN A 62 12.27 6.79 1.84
CA ASN A 62 11.40 5.81 1.20
C ASN A 62 10.87 6.36 -0.13
N ASN A 63 11.48 5.95 -1.24
CA ASN A 63 11.04 6.34 -2.60
C ASN A 63 9.55 6.07 -2.90
N LYS A 64 8.85 5.28 -2.06
CA LYS A 64 7.43 4.99 -2.22
C LYS A 64 6.55 5.56 -1.10
N LYS A 65 7.10 6.42 -0.23
CA LYS A 65 6.45 7.03 0.94
C LYS A 65 5.54 6.03 1.67
N ARG A 66 6.11 4.86 2.00
CA ARG A 66 5.36 3.68 2.49
C ARG A 66 4.82 3.84 3.90
N PHE A 67 5.43 4.73 4.64
CA PHE A 67 5.19 5.00 6.04
C PHE A 67 4.93 6.48 6.21
N ALA A 68 4.18 6.83 7.24
CA ALA A 68 3.95 8.19 7.65
C ALA A 68 4.09 8.27 9.16
N PHE A 69 4.70 9.35 9.62
CA PHE A 69 4.58 9.78 11.00
C PHE A 69 3.35 10.66 11.17
N ASN A 70 2.83 10.74 12.39
CA ASN A 70 1.96 11.84 12.79
C ASN A 70 2.78 13.13 12.99
N GLU A 71 2.11 14.25 13.29
CA GLU A 71 2.72 15.59 13.30
C GLU A 71 3.92 15.72 14.25
N ASP A 72 3.87 15.08 15.42
CA ASP A 72 4.93 15.12 16.45
C ASP A 72 5.89 13.91 16.40
N LYS A 73 5.76 13.05 15.38
CA LYS A 73 6.55 11.80 15.20
C LYS A 73 6.47 10.82 16.37
N THR A 74 5.46 10.90 17.23
CA THR A 74 5.23 9.90 18.31
C THR A 74 4.58 8.62 17.79
N LYS A 75 3.89 8.68 16.64
CA LYS A 75 3.21 7.55 16.01
C LYS A 75 3.65 7.34 14.58
N ILE A 76 3.67 6.07 14.15
CA ILE A 76 3.98 5.66 12.78
C ILE A 76 2.94 4.68 12.26
N ARG A 77 2.58 4.78 10.98
CA ARG A 77 1.75 3.79 10.28
C ARG A 77 2.25 3.52 8.87
N ALA A 78 1.77 2.42 8.28
CA ALA A 78 1.89 2.23 6.85
C ALA A 78 0.81 3.04 6.11
N SER A 79 1.17 3.65 4.98
CA SER A 79 0.24 4.50 4.23
C SER A 79 -0.85 3.70 3.49
N GLN A 80 -0.64 2.40 3.30
CA GLN A 80 -1.47 1.49 2.48
C GLN A 80 -0.92 0.05 2.46
N GLY A 81 -1.70 -0.86 1.86
CA GLY A 81 -1.28 -2.24 1.58
C GLY A 81 -1.44 -3.19 2.75
N HIS A 82 -2.30 -2.87 3.71
CA HIS A 82 -2.64 -3.73 4.83
C HIS A 82 -3.36 -5.00 4.34
N SER A 83 -3.05 -6.12 5.00
CA SER A 83 -3.83 -7.36 4.94
C SER A 83 -4.60 -7.63 6.24
N ILE A 84 -4.38 -6.80 7.25
CA ILE A 84 -5.15 -6.77 8.50
C ILE A 84 -6.26 -5.72 8.40
N ASN A 85 -7.29 -5.83 9.24
CA ASN A 85 -8.41 -4.91 9.21
C ASN A 85 -8.05 -3.59 9.91
N ILE A 86 -7.66 -2.60 9.12
CA ILE A 86 -7.41 -1.20 9.50
C ILE A 86 -8.40 -0.31 8.74
N ASP A 87 -9.11 0.56 9.45
CA ASP A 87 -9.85 1.65 8.83
C ASP A 87 -8.91 2.85 8.72
N LEU A 88 -8.37 3.11 7.52
CA LEU A 88 -7.49 4.26 7.33
C LEU A 88 -8.22 5.62 7.43
N ALA A 89 -9.55 5.61 7.65
CA ALA A 89 -10.45 6.75 7.64
C ALA A 89 -10.26 7.60 6.38
N LEU A 90 -10.09 6.93 5.23
CA LEU A 90 -9.89 7.61 3.96
C LEU A 90 -11.20 8.22 3.50
N GLU A 91 -11.17 9.51 3.19
CA GLU A 91 -12.29 10.18 2.55
C GLU A 91 -12.42 9.72 1.09
N ALA A 92 -13.66 9.50 0.67
CA ALA A 92 -13.95 9.18 -0.71
C ALA A 92 -13.63 10.40 -1.61
N LEU A 93 -12.92 10.16 -2.71
CA LEU A 93 -12.49 11.19 -3.65
C LEU A 93 -12.86 10.79 -5.07
N GLN A 94 -13.18 11.79 -5.89
CA GLN A 94 -13.39 11.59 -7.32
C GLN A 94 -12.07 11.20 -7.99
N PRO A 95 -11.98 10.03 -8.66
CA PRO A 95 -10.78 9.62 -9.38
C PRO A 95 -10.65 10.36 -10.72
N PRO A 96 -9.47 10.33 -11.35
CA PRO A 96 -9.33 10.66 -12.76
C PRO A 96 -10.20 9.74 -13.64
N ASP A 97 -10.41 10.14 -14.90
CA ASP A 97 -11.16 9.32 -15.87
C ASP A 97 -10.55 7.94 -16.07
N PHE A 98 -9.22 7.86 -15.99
CA PHE A 98 -8.47 6.64 -16.16
C PHE A 98 -7.40 6.47 -15.09
N LEU A 99 -7.31 5.25 -14.57
CA LEU A 99 -6.20 4.77 -13.74
C LEU A 99 -5.69 3.44 -14.30
N TYR A 100 -4.53 2.98 -13.81
CA TYR A 100 -3.83 1.84 -14.38
C TYR A 100 -3.59 0.72 -13.37
N HIS A 101 -3.76 -0.52 -13.81
CA HIS A 101 -3.42 -1.69 -13.01
C HIS A 101 -2.33 -2.51 -13.70
N GLY A 102 -1.19 -2.67 -13.02
CA GLY A 102 -0.09 -3.50 -13.49
C GLY A 102 -0.21 -4.92 -12.95
N THR A 103 -0.27 -5.90 -13.85
CA THR A 103 -0.37 -7.34 -13.50
C THR A 103 0.54 -8.19 -14.38
N ALA A 104 0.55 -9.50 -14.15
CA ALA A 104 1.25 -10.46 -15.00
C ALA A 104 0.34 -10.98 -16.11
N GLU A 105 0.91 -11.28 -17.28
CA GLU A 105 0.19 -11.83 -18.45
C GLU A 105 -0.66 -13.07 -18.10
N ALA A 106 -0.17 -13.94 -17.20
CA ALA A 106 -0.89 -15.12 -16.73
C ALA A 106 -2.22 -14.82 -16.00
N ASN A 107 -2.41 -13.60 -15.48
CA ASN A 107 -3.63 -13.22 -14.76
C ASN A 107 -4.72 -12.66 -15.69
N ILE A 108 -4.42 -12.38 -16.96
CA ILE A 108 -5.30 -11.60 -17.84
C ILE A 108 -6.63 -12.28 -18.08
N SER A 109 -6.63 -13.58 -18.39
CA SER A 109 -7.89 -14.31 -18.65
C SER A 109 -8.83 -14.25 -17.44
N SER A 110 -8.29 -14.44 -16.23
CA SER A 110 -9.07 -14.35 -14.99
C SER A 110 -9.58 -12.94 -14.74
N ILE A 111 -8.77 -11.91 -14.99
CA ILE A 111 -9.18 -10.51 -14.77
C ILE A 111 -10.26 -10.07 -15.76
N LEU A 112 -10.19 -10.50 -17.02
CA LEU A 112 -11.22 -10.18 -18.02
C LEU A 112 -12.53 -10.93 -17.79
N GLU A 113 -12.49 -12.06 -17.08
CA GLU A 113 -13.69 -12.82 -16.71
C GLU A 113 -14.31 -12.33 -15.40
N LYS A 114 -13.48 -12.09 -14.37
CA LYS A 114 -13.92 -11.91 -12.98
C LYS A 114 -13.69 -10.51 -12.43
N GLY A 115 -12.90 -9.68 -13.12
CA GLY A 115 -12.52 -8.35 -12.67
C GLY A 115 -11.23 -8.34 -11.85
N ILE A 116 -10.96 -7.21 -11.21
CA ILE A 116 -9.81 -7.05 -10.32
C ILE A 116 -10.31 -7.08 -8.88
N GLU A 117 -9.92 -8.12 -8.17
CA GLU A 117 -10.19 -8.31 -6.75
C GLU A 117 -9.01 -7.84 -5.90
N LYS A 118 -9.31 -7.37 -4.68
CA LYS A 118 -8.31 -7.01 -3.66
C LYS A 118 -7.44 -8.17 -3.16
N ARG A 119 -7.89 -9.42 -3.37
CA ARG A 119 -7.27 -10.66 -2.89
C ARG A 119 -6.99 -10.58 -1.38
N SER A 120 -5.75 -10.77 -0.95
CA SER A 120 -5.35 -10.71 0.47
C SER A 120 -5.15 -9.29 1.00
N ARG A 121 -5.40 -8.25 0.19
CA ARG A 121 -5.33 -6.85 0.63
C ARG A 121 -6.72 -6.30 0.94
N GLN A 122 -6.76 -5.18 1.64
CA GLN A 122 -8.03 -4.48 1.94
C GLN A 122 -8.69 -3.83 0.73
N HIS A 123 -7.91 -3.39 -0.27
CA HIS A 123 -8.41 -2.71 -1.48
C HIS A 123 -7.63 -3.11 -2.73
N VAL A 124 -8.25 -2.97 -3.89
CA VAL A 124 -7.58 -2.94 -5.19
C VAL A 124 -6.72 -1.68 -5.26
N HIS A 125 -5.48 -1.83 -5.72
CA HIS A 125 -4.55 -0.71 -5.88
C HIS A 125 -4.43 -0.34 -7.37
N LEU A 126 -4.57 0.95 -7.66
CA LEU A 126 -4.48 1.54 -8.98
C LEU A 126 -3.41 2.64 -9.01
N SER A 127 -2.68 2.72 -10.12
CA SER A 127 -1.65 3.71 -10.37
C SER A 127 -2.21 4.88 -11.18
N ALA A 128 -1.78 6.10 -10.86
CA ALA A 128 -2.11 7.29 -11.65
C ALA A 128 -1.48 7.27 -13.05
N ASP A 129 -0.34 6.59 -13.20
CA ASP A 129 0.41 6.54 -14.45
C ASP A 129 0.84 5.11 -14.85
N ARG A 130 1.08 4.93 -16.15
CA ARG A 130 1.46 3.63 -16.75
C ARG A 130 2.86 3.18 -16.34
N GLU A 131 3.77 4.09 -16.06
CA GLU A 131 5.15 3.75 -15.68
C GLU A 131 5.16 3.09 -14.29
N THR A 132 4.45 3.66 -13.34
CA THR A 132 4.22 3.11 -12.00
C THR A 132 3.52 1.76 -12.08
N ALA A 133 2.46 1.64 -12.89
CA ALA A 133 1.80 0.34 -13.13
C ALA A 133 2.77 -0.70 -13.69
N THR A 134 3.65 -0.32 -14.62
CA THR A 134 4.67 -1.22 -15.18
C THR A 134 5.64 -1.71 -14.11
N LYS A 135 6.17 -0.81 -13.29
CA LYS A 135 7.05 -1.17 -12.15
C LYS A 135 6.36 -2.07 -11.12
N VAL A 136 5.03 -1.98 -10.99
CA VAL A 136 4.24 -2.88 -10.12
C VAL A 136 4.07 -4.24 -10.78
N GLY A 137 3.66 -4.30 -12.05
CA GLY A 137 3.42 -5.54 -12.79
C GLY A 137 4.68 -6.41 -12.96
N MET A 138 5.85 -5.78 -13.14
CA MET A 138 7.15 -6.48 -13.27
C MET A 138 7.48 -7.40 -12.09
N ARG A 139 6.88 -7.18 -10.92
CA ARG A 139 7.10 -8.03 -9.73
C ARG A 139 6.45 -9.41 -9.84
N HIS A 140 5.53 -9.57 -10.77
CA HIS A 140 4.72 -10.77 -10.94
C HIS A 140 5.05 -11.53 -12.23
N GLY A 141 5.99 -11.02 -13.05
CA GLY A 141 6.40 -11.59 -14.32
C GLY A 141 6.42 -10.54 -15.44
N LYS A 142 6.19 -10.98 -16.69
CA LYS A 142 6.05 -10.08 -17.84
C LYS A 142 4.84 -9.15 -17.62
N PRO A 143 5.06 -7.82 -17.49
CA PRO A 143 4.00 -6.90 -17.10
C PRO A 143 3.00 -6.70 -18.23
N ILE A 144 1.72 -6.70 -17.90
CA ILE A 144 0.62 -6.18 -18.72
C ILE A 144 -0.04 -5.05 -17.95
N ILE A 145 -0.32 -3.94 -18.64
CA ILE A 145 -0.97 -2.77 -18.08
C ILE A 145 -2.41 -2.75 -18.54
N LEU A 146 -3.32 -2.73 -17.58
CA LEU A 146 -4.74 -2.55 -17.84
C LEU A 146 -5.10 -1.09 -17.56
N THR A 147 -5.89 -0.51 -18.45
CA THR A 147 -6.52 0.81 -18.29
C THR A 147 -7.90 0.61 -17.69
N ILE A 148 -8.18 1.31 -16.60
CA ILE A 148 -9.42 1.21 -15.84
C ILE A 148 -10.21 2.51 -16.02
N ARG A 149 -11.48 2.42 -16.44
CA ARG A 149 -12.39 3.56 -16.65
C ARG A 149 -12.95 4.07 -15.32
N THR A 150 -12.08 4.63 -14.48
CA THR A 150 -12.40 5.02 -13.11
C THR A 150 -13.36 6.20 -13.01
N GLY A 151 -13.36 7.13 -13.98
CA GLY A 151 -14.38 8.17 -14.07
C GLY A 151 -15.78 7.56 -14.23
N LYS A 152 -15.90 6.54 -15.09
CA LYS A 152 -17.17 5.84 -15.30
C LYS A 152 -17.60 5.03 -14.08
N MET A 153 -16.65 4.37 -13.41
CA MET A 153 -16.92 3.68 -12.14
C MET A 153 -17.46 4.64 -11.09
N TYR A 154 -16.89 5.84 -11.00
CA TYR A 154 -17.33 6.86 -10.05
C TYR A 154 -18.74 7.38 -10.38
N GLU A 155 -19.05 7.65 -11.65
CA GLU A 155 -20.42 7.97 -12.09
C GLU A 155 -21.42 6.87 -11.74
N ASP A 156 -20.98 5.62 -11.78
CA ASP A 156 -21.80 4.45 -11.44
C ASP A 156 -21.86 4.20 -9.91
N GLY A 157 -21.36 5.14 -9.09
CA GLY A 157 -21.47 5.13 -7.62
C GLY A 157 -20.37 4.36 -6.89
N ILE A 158 -19.29 3.95 -7.57
CA ILE A 158 -18.19 3.22 -6.95
C ILE A 158 -17.23 4.20 -6.26
N ALA A 159 -17.00 3.97 -4.97
CA ALA A 159 -16.10 4.80 -4.17
C ALA A 159 -14.62 4.55 -4.51
N PHE A 160 -13.86 5.64 -4.46
CA PHE A 160 -12.41 5.64 -4.59
C PHE A 160 -11.79 6.42 -3.44
N TYR A 161 -10.58 6.03 -3.07
CA TYR A 161 -9.84 6.65 -2.00
C TYR A 161 -8.42 6.92 -2.45
N LEU A 162 -7.82 8.01 -1.97
CA LEU A 162 -6.42 8.32 -2.21
C LEU A 162 -5.63 8.10 -0.93
N SER A 163 -4.71 7.15 -0.94
CA SER A 163 -3.77 6.96 0.16
C SER A 163 -2.84 8.18 0.31
N ALA A 164 -2.26 8.35 1.50
CA ALA A 164 -1.33 9.45 1.81
C ALA A 164 -0.10 9.52 0.88
N ASN A 165 0.18 8.47 0.10
CA ASN A 165 1.28 8.46 -0.85
C ASN A 165 0.84 8.39 -2.32
N GLY A 166 -0.40 8.80 -2.61
CA GLY A 166 -0.88 9.06 -3.97
C GLY A 166 -1.31 7.81 -4.76
N VAL A 167 -1.46 6.67 -4.09
CA VAL A 167 -2.02 5.46 -4.72
C VAL A 167 -3.53 5.45 -4.53
N TRP A 168 -4.23 5.17 -5.63
CA TRP A 168 -5.68 5.08 -5.67
C TRP A 168 -6.16 3.69 -5.24
N LEU A 169 -7.23 3.67 -4.45
CA LEU A 169 -7.80 2.48 -3.84
C LEU A 169 -9.28 2.39 -4.16
N THR A 170 -9.77 1.18 -4.43
CA THR A 170 -11.19 0.87 -4.58
C THR A 170 -11.46 -0.58 -4.13
N GLU A 171 -12.72 -0.93 -3.89
CA GLU A 171 -13.07 -2.28 -3.40
C GLU A 171 -12.90 -3.36 -4.47
N PHE A 172 -13.33 -3.08 -5.69
CA PHE A 172 -13.40 -4.04 -6.78
C PHE A 172 -13.48 -3.31 -8.13
N VAL A 173 -12.95 -3.92 -9.19
CA VAL A 173 -13.09 -3.41 -10.57
C VAL A 173 -13.78 -4.46 -11.42
N ASP A 174 -15.01 -4.18 -11.84
CA ASP A 174 -15.76 -5.04 -12.76
C ASP A 174 -15.10 -5.11 -14.14
N PRO A 175 -15.08 -6.29 -14.81
CA PRO A 175 -14.54 -6.44 -16.17
C PRO A 175 -14.98 -5.38 -17.17
N LYS A 176 -16.22 -4.89 -17.10
CA LYS A 176 -16.76 -3.91 -18.06
C LYS A 176 -16.01 -2.57 -18.06
N TYR A 177 -15.27 -2.26 -16.99
CA TYR A 177 -14.46 -1.03 -16.89
C TYR A 177 -13.00 -1.23 -17.30
N ILE A 178 -12.61 -2.45 -17.67
CA ILE A 178 -11.22 -2.82 -17.95
C ILE A 178 -10.97 -2.77 -19.46
N SER A 179 -9.90 -2.09 -19.87
CA SER A 179 -9.41 -2.07 -21.25
C SER A 179 -7.93 -2.44 -21.24
N LYS A 180 -7.52 -3.34 -22.15
CA LYS A 180 -6.12 -3.75 -22.32
C LYS A 180 -5.33 -2.69 -23.08
#